data_AF-A0A1M7UKQ5-F1
#
_entry.id   AF-A0A1M7UKQ5-F1
#
_cell.length_a   1.000
_cell.length_b   1.000
_cell.length_c   1.000
_cell.angle_alpha   90.00
_cell.angle_beta   90.00
_cell.angle_gamma   90.00
#
_symmetry.space_group_name_H-M   'P 1'
#
loop_
_entity.id
_entity.type
_entity.pdbx_description
1 polymer ?
#
loop_
_entity_poly.entity_id
_entity_poly.type
_entity_poly.pdbx_seq_one_letter_code
_entity_poly.pdbx_strand_id
1 'polypeptide(L)' 'MGKSIRDIPKKRRGRPSTGGRRGGVMVRLADDQFDALDRWIAKQDDQLSRPEAIRRLVELGLKAKK' A
#
# COMPACT_ATOMS: atom_id res chain seq x y z
N MET A 1 -6.13 16.21 -19.11
CA MET A 1 -4.89 16.09 -18.31
C MET A 1 -5.26 15.53 -16.94
N GLY A 2 -5.21 14.20 -16.78
CA GLY A 2 -5.61 13.54 -15.53
C GLY A 2 -4.69 13.95 -14.37
N LYS A 3 -5.27 14.36 -13.24
CA LYS A 3 -4.50 14.80 -12.06
C LYS A 3 -3.65 13.63 -11.54
N SER A 4 -2.37 13.90 -11.25
CA SER A 4 -1.46 12.95 -10.63
C SER A 4 -2.02 12.46 -9.29
N ILE A 5 -2.09 11.12 -9.15
CA ILE A 5 -2.38 10.42 -7.89
C ILE A 5 -1.17 10.62 -6.96
N ARG A 6 -1.39 11.25 -5.81
CA ARG A 6 -0.33 11.69 -4.87
C ARG A 6 -0.10 10.70 -3.72
N ASP A 7 -0.22 9.39 -3.97
CA ASP A 7 -0.16 8.38 -2.90
C ASP A 7 1.25 8.18 -2.30
N ILE A 8 2.31 8.67 -2.97
CA ILE A 8 3.69 8.57 -2.49
C ILE A 8 4.21 9.95 -2.11
N PRO A 9 4.35 10.26 -0.81
CA PRO A 9 4.76 11.58 -0.35
C PRO A 9 6.25 11.84 -0.65
N LYS A 10 6.54 12.45 -1.80
CA LYS A 10 7.86 13.02 -2.13
C LYS A 10 8.12 14.27 -1.27
N LYS A 11 9.15 14.27 -0.42
CA LYS A 11 9.60 15.51 0.26
C LYS A 11 10.17 16.47 -0.80
N ARG A 12 9.61 17.68 -0.92
CA ARG A 12 10.17 18.74 -1.78
C ARG A 12 11.15 19.66 -1.04
N ARG A 13 10.85 20.01 0.22
CA ARG A 13 11.70 20.76 1.17
C ARG A 13 10.99 20.74 2.54
N GLY A 14 11.72 20.80 3.66
CA GLY A 14 11.12 20.92 5.01
C GLY A 14 11.87 20.20 6.13
N ARG A 15 11.40 20.39 7.38
CA ARG A 15 12.03 19.96 8.64
C ARG A 15 12.65 18.54 8.57
N PRO A 16 13.86 18.34 9.15
CA PRO A 16 14.49 17.04 9.24
C PRO A 16 13.54 15.97 9.80
N SER A 17 13.71 14.73 9.35
CA SER A 17 12.84 13.63 9.72
C SER A 17 12.84 13.42 11.24
N THR A 18 11.68 13.54 11.89
CA THR A 18 11.51 13.28 13.34
C THR A 18 11.26 11.79 13.57
N GLY A 19 12.10 10.91 13.00
CA GLY A 19 11.96 9.45 13.11
C GLY A 19 10.69 8.82 12.50
N GLY A 20 9.84 9.60 11.83
CA GLY A 20 8.42 9.28 11.66
C GLY A 20 7.97 8.73 10.30
N ARG A 21 8.82 8.03 9.53
CA ARG A 21 8.36 7.33 8.30
C ARG A 21 8.99 5.96 8.19
N ARG A 22 8.16 4.91 8.13
CA ARG A 22 8.63 3.58 7.72
C ARG A 22 9.13 3.62 6.28
N GLY A 23 10.09 2.75 5.94
CA GLY A 23 10.58 2.64 4.57
C GLY A 23 9.44 2.38 3.59
N GLY A 24 9.38 3.17 2.51
CA GLY A 24 8.44 2.97 1.43
C GLY A 24 9.09 2.15 0.32
N VAL A 25 8.41 1.10 -0.16
CA VAL A 25 8.82 0.35 -1.35
C VAL A 25 7.85 0.69 -2.47
N MET A 26 8.38 1.16 -3.61
CA MET A 26 7.59 1.36 -4.81
C MET A 26 7.63 0.06 -5.63
N VAL A 27 6.49 -0.60 -5.74
CA VAL A 27 6.32 -1.80 -6.57
C VAL A 27 5.38 -1.47 -7.73
N ARG A 28 5.74 -1.93 -8.93
CA ARG A 28 4.84 -1.90 -10.09
C ARG A 28 4.12 -3.24 -10.14
N LEU A 29 2.80 -3.21 -10.11
CA LEU A 29 1.94 -4.38 -10.26
C LEU A 29 1.23 -4.28 -11.61
N ALA A 30 0.87 -5.42 -12.19
CA ALA A 30 0.01 -5.47 -13.35
C ALA A 30 -1.47 -5.20 -12.94
N ASP A 31 -2.32 -4.84 -13.91
CA ASP A 31 -3.71 -4.44 -13.65
C ASP A 31 -4.54 -5.57 -13.02
N ASP A 32 -4.29 -6.81 -13.44
CA ASP A 32 -4.91 -8.02 -12.88
C ASP A 32 -4.64 -8.20 -11.38
N GLN A 33 -3.44 -7.82 -10.92
CA GLN A 33 -3.06 -7.86 -9.51
C GLN A 33 -3.75 -6.76 -8.71
N PHE A 34 -3.94 -5.57 -9.30
CA PHE A 34 -4.73 -4.51 -8.66
C PHE A 34 -6.20 -4.91 -8.52
N ASP A 35 -6.78 -5.51 -9.57
CA ASP A 35 -8.15 -6.01 -9.53
C ASP A 35 -8.34 -7.10 -8.48
N ALA A 36 -7.39 -8.03 -8.37
CA ALA A 36 -7.41 -9.07 -7.34
C ALA A 36 -7.34 -8.47 -5.93
N LEU A 37 -6.49 -7.45 -5.73
CA LEU A 37 -6.37 -6.74 -4.46
C LEU A 37 -7.67 -6.01 -4.10
N ASP A 38 -8.27 -5.27 -5.03
CA ASP A 38 -9.50 -4.51 -4.79
C ASP A 38 -10.68 -5.44 -4.50
N ARG A 39 -10.79 -6.58 -5.20
CA ARG A 39 -11.78 -7.63 -4.89
C ARG A 39 -11.57 -8.23 -3.50
N TRP A 40 -10.33 -8.37 -3.06
CA TRP A 40 -10.04 -8.86 -1.72
C TRP A 40 -10.40 -7.82 -0.65
N ILE A 41 -10.11 -6.54 -0.88
CA ILE A 41 -10.49 -5.41 -0.01
C ILE A 41 -12.01 -5.32 0.14
N ALA A 42 -12.76 -5.45 -0.96
CA ALA A 42 -14.22 -5.37 -0.94
C ALA A 42 -14.90 -6.46 -0.09
N LYS A 43 -14.19 -7.55 0.22
CA LYS A 43 -14.67 -8.64 1.09
C LYS A 43 -14.36 -8.42 2.57
N GLN A 44 -13.63 -7.37 2.92
CA GLN A 44 -13.29 -7.07 4.31
C GLN A 44 -14.34 -6.13 4.89
N ASP A 45 -14.69 -6.33 6.16
CA ASP A 45 -15.66 -5.49 6.87
C ASP A 45 -15.16 -4.06 7.09
N ASP A 46 -13.83 -3.88 7.17
CA ASP A 46 -13.18 -2.58 7.25
C ASP A 46 -12.90 -2.02 5.84
N GLN A 47 -13.16 -0.72 5.63
CA GLN A 47 -12.65 0.01 4.46
C GLN A 47 -11.12 0.13 4.53
N LEU A 48 -10.43 -0.91 4.09
CA LEU A 48 -8.97 -0.96 4.04
C LEU A 48 -8.44 -0.15 2.87
N SER A 49 -7.40 0.63 3.12
CA SER A 49 -6.60 1.20 2.04
C SER A 49 -5.74 0.10 1.37
N ARG A 50 -5.41 0.25 0.08
CA ARG A 50 -4.52 -0.69 -0.64
C ARG A 50 -3.20 -0.98 0.11
N PRO A 51 -2.49 0.01 0.70
CA PRO A 51 -1.29 -0.26 1.49
C PRO A 51 -1.55 -1.10 2.75
N GLU A 52 -2.70 -0.95 3.41
CA GLU A 52 -3.05 -1.75 4.58
C GLU A 52 -3.44 -3.17 4.19
N ALA A 53 -4.18 -3.32 3.09
CA ALA A 53 -4.51 -4.61 2.52
C ALA A 53 -3.26 -5.42 2.18
N ILE A 54 -2.28 -4.80 1.52
CA ILE A 54 -0.99 -5.42 1.22
C ILE A 54 -0.26 -5.85 2.52
N ARG A 55 -0.26 -5.03 3.58
CA ARG A 55 0.35 -5.41 4.86
C ARG A 55 -0.31 -6.65 5.46
N ARG A 56 -1.65 -6.70 5.48
CA ARG A 56 -2.39 -7.87 5.98
C ARG A 56 -2.10 -9.12 5.14
N LEU A 57 -2.10 -9.00 3.81
CA LEU A 57 -1.77 -10.10 2.91
C LEU A 57 -0.34 -10.62 3.09
N VAL A 58 0.64 -9.72 3.31
CA VAL A 58 2.02 -10.10 3.62
C VAL A 58 2.08 -10.85 4.95
N GLU A 59 1.42 -10.35 6.01
CA GLU A 59 1.36 -11.05 7.29
C GLU A 59 0.73 -12.45 7.18
N LEU A 60 -0.37 -12.56 6.43
CA LEU A 60 -1.02 -13.85 6.16
C LEU A 60 -0.09 -14.79 5.38
N GLY A 61 0.57 -14.31 4.33
CA GLY A 61 1.48 -15.10 3.52
C GLY A 61 2.73 -15.58 4.30
N LEU A 62 3.25 -14.74 5.21
CA LEU A 62 4.37 -15.10 6.08
C LEU A 62 3.95 -16.06 7.20
N LYS A 63 2.70 -15.99 7.69
CA LYS A 63 2.16 -16.94 8.68
C LYS A 63 1.71 -18.27 8.07
N ALA A 64 1.32 -18.28 6.80
CA ALA A 64 0.81 -19.46 6.11
C ALA A 64 1.86 -20.57 5.89
N LYS A 65 3.12 -20.36 6.29
CA LYS A 65 4.17 -21.39 6.30
C LYS A 65 5.04 -21.32 7.55
N LYS A 66 4.82 -22.30 8.43
CA LYS A 66 5.87 -23.22 8.86
C LYS A 66 5.43 -24.62 8.49
#